data_AF-G0N3X6-F1
#
_entry.id   AF-G0N3X6-F1
#
_cell.length_a   1.000
_cell.length_b   1.000
_cell.length_c   1.000
_cell.angle_alpha   90.00
_cell.angle_beta   90.00
_cell.angle_gamma   90.00
#
_symmetry.space_group_name_H-M   'P 1'
#
loop_
_entity.id
_entity.type
_entity.pdbx_description
1 polymer ?
#
loop_
_entity_poly.entity_id
_entity_poly.type
_entity_poly.pdbx_seq_one_letter_code
_entity_poly.pdbx_strand_id
1 'polypeptide(L)'
;MIENAVVLYQKIQNIFVIPKELGISYCTDIEKKKRATIRELLSNPVMKNWRELSVYGKKISSEDLKMIMDTATLRRHFELKVEEMPLDFKHENAFKFASQDYHDARWVQIEDLYGLKNSINVTLLRSNFNQEQIKTFINHWVNSEVDMFWWMRIETNDITNFESLVDGFQGLRCEKLISNDFFMLLKTTSSSRKKTMLTISCHRNNLLLTAWAKNENYQPFSYEKINKIFRNLKEILTKLHKKKELEDLWKVGSEEEKIDLKAKIEDVIAELKKLKVEFRNEKAWLI
;
A
#
# COMPACT_ATOMS: atom_id res chain seq x y z
N MET A 1 30.09 -19.01 15.46
CA MET A 1 28.62 -19.15 15.30
C MET A 1 28.17 -18.73 13.91
N ILE A 2 28.52 -17.52 13.43
CA ILE A 2 28.22 -17.08 12.06
C ILE A 2 28.82 -18.04 11.02
N GLU A 3 30.09 -18.44 11.19
CA GLU A 3 30.76 -19.38 10.26
C GLU A 3 29.99 -20.70 10.10
N ASN A 4 29.50 -21.29 11.20
CA ASN A 4 28.68 -22.49 11.13
C ASN A 4 27.37 -22.26 10.37
N ALA A 5 26.72 -21.10 10.55
CA ALA A 5 25.51 -20.74 9.82
C ALA A 5 25.78 -20.54 8.32
N VAL A 6 26.91 -19.91 7.96
CA VAL A 6 27.35 -19.72 6.58
C VAL A 6 27.63 -21.07 5.91
N VAL A 7 28.38 -21.95 6.58
CA VAL A 7 28.69 -23.29 6.06
C VAL A 7 27.41 -24.10 5.88
N LEU A 8 26.47 -24.03 6.84
CA LEU A 8 25.18 -24.71 6.72
C LEU A 8 24.37 -24.17 5.55
N TYR A 9 24.28 -22.85 5.38
CA TYR A 9 23.59 -22.21 4.25
C TYR A 9 24.18 -22.67 2.92
N GLN A 10 25.50 -22.65 2.77
CA GLN A 10 26.19 -23.10 1.56
C GLN A 10 25.96 -24.60 1.28
N LYS A 11 25.96 -25.44 2.31
CA LYS A 11 25.62 -26.87 2.16
C LYS A 11 24.19 -27.06 1.66
N ILE A 12 23.22 -26.32 2.22
CA ILE A 12 21.82 -26.37 1.78
C ILE A 12 21.70 -25.94 0.31
N GLN A 13 22.38 -24.86 -0.09
CA GLN A 13 22.40 -24.39 -1.48
C GLN A 13 22.99 -25.40 -2.47
N ASN A 14 23.92 -26.24 -2.02
CA ASN A 14 24.52 -27.27 -2.87
C ASN A 14 23.62 -28.51 -3.00
N ILE A 15 22.78 -28.79 -2.00
CA ILE A 15 21.87 -29.95 -1.99
C ILE A 15 20.59 -29.63 -2.76
N PHE A 16 20.05 -28.44 -2.57
CA PHE A 16 18.78 -28.02 -3.16
C PHE A 16 19.03 -26.91 -4.19
N VAL A 17 18.39 -27.01 -5.35
CA VAL A 17 18.36 -25.93 -6.36
C VAL A 17 17.41 -24.83 -5.88
N ILE A 18 17.82 -24.12 -4.83
CA ILE A 18 17.07 -23.00 -4.24
C ILE A 18 17.61 -21.72 -4.85
N PRO A 19 16.74 -20.79 -5.29
CA PRO A 19 17.15 -19.43 -5.64
C PRO A 19 18.04 -18.84 -4.53
N LYS A 20 19.05 -18.04 -4.89
CA LYS A 20 19.98 -17.41 -3.92
C LYS A 20 19.29 -16.27 -3.17
N GLU A 21 18.30 -16.62 -2.37
CA GLU A 21 17.42 -15.69 -1.67
C GLU A 21 17.56 -15.96 -0.18
N LEU A 22 18.57 -15.31 0.41
CA LEU A 22 18.84 -15.45 1.83
C LEU A 22 17.84 -14.62 2.65
N GLY A 23 17.02 -15.29 3.44
CA GLY A 23 16.23 -14.69 4.51
C GLY A 23 16.94 -14.80 5.85
N ILE A 24 16.94 -13.72 6.63
CA ILE A 24 17.55 -13.65 7.96
C ILE A 24 16.50 -13.19 8.97
N SER A 25 16.31 -13.97 10.03
CA SER A 25 15.57 -13.54 11.22
C SER A 25 16.53 -13.32 12.39
N TYR A 26 16.54 -12.11 12.94
CA TYR A 26 17.43 -11.72 14.03
C TYR A 26 16.65 -11.22 15.24
N CYS A 27 16.91 -11.81 16.40
CA CYS A 27 16.31 -11.42 17.68
C CYS A 27 17.25 -10.51 18.47
N THR A 28 16.77 -9.34 18.89
CA THR A 28 17.55 -8.36 19.67
C THR A 28 17.72 -8.73 21.14
N ASP A 29 16.85 -9.61 21.67
CA ASP A 29 16.69 -9.82 23.11
C ASP A 29 17.48 -10.99 23.67
N ILE A 30 18.18 -11.71 22.81
CA ILE A 30 18.92 -12.90 23.24
C ILE A 30 20.18 -12.44 23.98
N GLU A 31 20.39 -12.97 25.19
CA GLU A 31 21.50 -12.58 26.06
C GLU A 31 22.85 -12.58 25.34
N LYS A 32 23.52 -11.41 25.38
CA LYS A 32 24.74 -11.08 24.63
C LYS A 32 25.94 -12.00 24.91
N LYS A 33 25.94 -12.77 25.99
CA LYS A 33 27.16 -13.42 26.51
C LYS A 33 27.76 -14.50 25.60
N LYS A 34 27.09 -14.95 24.52
CA LYS A 34 27.63 -15.96 23.58
C LYS A 34 27.23 -15.82 22.11
N ARG A 35 26.71 -14.69 21.63
CA ARG A 35 26.17 -14.59 20.26
C ARG A 35 26.68 -13.37 19.50
N ALA A 36 26.73 -13.52 18.17
CA ALA A 36 27.14 -12.46 17.28
C ALA A 36 26.08 -11.37 17.18
N THR A 37 26.53 -10.14 17.12
CA THR A 37 25.70 -8.95 16.87
C THR A 37 25.17 -8.96 15.44
N ILE A 38 24.09 -8.20 15.19
CA ILE A 38 23.58 -8.00 13.82
C ILE A 38 24.65 -7.37 12.90
N ARG A 39 25.50 -6.50 13.45
CA ARG A 39 26.63 -5.92 12.73
C ARG A 39 27.63 -6.98 12.28
N GLU A 40 28.07 -7.86 13.20
CA GLU A 40 28.98 -8.95 12.85
C GLU A 40 28.34 -9.91 11.84
N LEU A 41 27.04 -10.19 12.00
CA LEU A 41 26.29 -11.03 11.08
C LEU A 41 26.27 -10.42 9.66
N LEU A 42 25.84 -9.17 9.54
CA LEU A 42 25.70 -8.49 8.25
C LEU A 42 27.02 -8.02 7.65
N SER A 43 28.12 -8.06 8.41
CA SER A 43 29.49 -7.84 7.88
C SER A 43 30.02 -9.08 7.14
N ASN A 44 29.43 -10.26 7.36
CA ASN A 44 29.88 -11.48 6.68
C ASN A 44 29.55 -11.42 5.17
N PRO A 45 30.49 -11.80 4.27
CA PRO A 45 30.31 -11.70 2.81
C PRO A 45 29.11 -12.46 2.23
N VAL A 46 28.67 -13.54 2.88
CA VAL A 46 27.48 -14.30 2.47
C VAL A 46 26.23 -13.64 3.02
N MET A 47 26.23 -13.32 4.31
CA MET A 47 25.06 -12.79 5.01
C MET A 47 24.69 -11.37 4.57
N LYS A 48 25.67 -10.54 4.18
CA LYS A 48 25.43 -9.17 3.68
C LYS A 48 24.55 -9.11 2.42
N ASN A 49 24.45 -10.22 1.69
CA ASN A 49 23.67 -10.35 0.45
C ASN A 49 22.25 -10.89 0.70
N TRP A 50 21.69 -10.61 1.88
CA TRP A 50 20.33 -10.96 2.22
C TRP A 50 19.32 -10.34 1.25
N ARG A 51 18.25 -11.11 0.99
CA ARG A 51 17.04 -10.65 0.29
C ARG A 51 15.99 -10.20 1.30
N GLU A 52 15.86 -10.92 2.40
CA GLU A 52 14.87 -10.62 3.43
C GLU A 52 15.57 -10.52 4.79
N LEU A 53 15.25 -9.48 5.55
CA LEU A 53 15.73 -9.30 6.91
C LEU A 53 14.55 -8.96 7.81
N SER A 54 14.29 -9.81 8.79
CA SER A 54 13.32 -9.57 9.87
C SER A 54 14.08 -9.42 11.18
N VAL A 55 13.95 -8.26 11.81
CA VAL A 55 14.52 -7.95 13.12
C VAL A 55 13.40 -7.86 14.14
N TYR A 56 13.47 -8.63 15.23
CA TYR A 56 12.43 -8.66 16.25
C TYR A 56 13.00 -8.64 17.67
N GLY A 57 12.16 -8.24 18.63
CA GLY A 57 12.50 -8.19 20.06
C GLY A 57 12.09 -6.87 20.71
N LYS A 58 12.79 -6.43 21.75
CA LYS A 58 12.45 -5.24 22.53
C LYS A 58 12.93 -3.95 21.86
N LYS A 59 14.23 -3.84 21.58
CA LYS A 59 14.88 -2.61 21.13
C LYS A 59 15.99 -2.88 20.13
N ILE A 60 16.22 -1.91 19.25
CA ILE A 60 17.37 -1.88 18.35
C ILE A 60 18.08 -0.52 18.49
N SER A 61 19.41 -0.51 18.34
CA SER A 61 20.19 0.72 18.36
C SER A 61 20.02 1.52 17.07
N SER A 62 20.12 2.85 17.15
CA SER A 62 20.10 3.72 15.96
C SER A 62 21.27 3.42 15.02
N GLU A 63 22.41 2.99 15.55
CA GLU A 63 23.60 2.61 14.77
C GLU A 63 23.36 1.34 13.94
N ASP A 64 22.73 0.33 14.52
CA ASP A 64 22.39 -0.91 13.81
C ASP A 64 21.29 -0.65 12.76
N LEU A 65 20.30 0.17 13.10
CA LEU A 65 19.28 0.59 12.13
C LEU A 65 19.91 1.32 10.95
N LYS A 66 20.74 2.34 11.19
CA LYS A 66 21.42 3.09 10.14
C LYS A 66 22.19 2.14 9.22
N MET A 67 22.98 1.23 9.79
CA MET A 67 23.73 0.24 9.02
C MET A 67 22.81 -0.63 8.15
N ILE A 68 21.64 -1.05 8.64
CA ILE A 68 20.68 -1.81 7.85
C ILE A 68 20.08 -0.94 6.71
N MET A 69 19.64 0.27 7.03
CA MET A 69 19.01 1.19 6.09
C MET A 69 19.96 1.65 4.98
N ASP A 70 21.26 1.76 5.26
CA ASP A 70 22.31 2.05 4.26
C ASP A 70 22.42 0.97 3.17
N THR A 71 21.84 -0.21 3.41
CA THR A 71 21.80 -1.31 2.44
C THR A 71 20.51 -1.40 1.65
N ALA A 72 19.60 -0.44 1.81
CA ALA A 72 18.29 -0.46 1.17
C ALA A 72 18.38 -0.51 -0.35
N THR A 73 17.61 -1.42 -0.95
CA THR A 73 17.44 -1.52 -2.40
C THR A 73 16.03 -2.03 -2.71
N LEU A 74 15.54 -1.77 -3.92
CA LEU A 74 14.28 -2.31 -4.44
C LEU A 74 14.29 -3.83 -4.70
N ARG A 75 15.29 -4.56 -4.19
CA ARG A 75 15.35 -6.04 -4.19
C ARG A 75 15.25 -6.63 -2.79
N ARG A 76 15.31 -5.80 -1.76
CA ARG A 76 15.35 -6.21 -0.36
C ARG A 76 14.01 -5.99 0.31
N HIS A 77 13.65 -6.91 1.20
CA HIS A 77 12.48 -6.84 2.04
C HIS A 77 12.95 -6.68 3.48
N PHE A 78 12.47 -5.64 4.17
CA PHE A 78 12.88 -5.35 5.53
C PHE A 78 11.66 -5.30 6.45
N GLU A 79 11.72 -6.07 7.52
CA GLU A 79 10.69 -6.13 8.54
C GLU A 79 11.32 -5.85 9.90
N LEU A 80 10.70 -4.94 10.65
CA LEU A 80 11.17 -4.49 11.94
C LEU A 80 10.05 -4.61 12.97
N LYS A 81 10.15 -5.68 13.75
CA LYS A 81 9.24 -6.19 14.77
C LYS A 81 9.79 -5.93 16.17
N VAL A 82 10.33 -4.74 16.41
CA VAL A 82 10.76 -4.33 17.75
C VAL A 82 9.61 -3.68 18.52
N GLU A 83 9.57 -3.87 19.84
CA GLU A 83 8.56 -3.27 20.71
C GLU A 83 8.68 -1.73 20.77
N GLU A 84 9.91 -1.22 20.78
CA GLU A 84 10.21 0.21 20.87
C GLU A 84 11.24 0.65 19.83
N MET A 85 10.82 1.58 18.98
CA MET A 85 11.70 2.29 18.06
C MET A 85 12.30 3.56 18.70
N PRO A 86 13.55 3.94 18.36
CA PRO A 86 14.06 5.26 18.70
C PRO A 86 13.21 6.32 17.97
N LEU A 87 12.45 7.13 18.72
CA LEU A 87 11.42 8.03 18.16
C LEU A 87 11.99 9.21 17.36
N ASP A 88 13.23 9.59 17.64
CA ASP A 88 13.98 10.65 16.95
C ASP A 88 14.79 10.12 15.75
N PHE A 89 14.72 8.81 15.47
CA PHE A 89 15.42 8.21 14.34
C PHE A 89 14.91 8.77 13.02
N LYS A 90 15.84 9.08 12.11
CA LYS A 90 15.56 9.50 10.74
C LYS A 90 16.57 8.89 9.80
N HIS A 91 16.11 8.46 8.63
CA HIS A 91 16.99 7.93 7.59
C HIS A 91 16.40 8.13 6.20
N GLU A 92 17.17 8.69 5.28
CA GLU A 92 16.73 8.93 3.89
C GLU A 92 16.39 7.66 3.10
N ASN A 93 16.87 6.51 3.57
CA ASN A 93 16.67 5.20 2.93
C ASN A 93 15.55 4.36 3.58
N ALA A 94 14.86 4.88 4.60
CA ALA A 94 13.82 4.14 5.33
C ALA A 94 12.70 3.57 4.44
N PHE A 95 12.46 4.18 3.27
CA PHE A 95 11.40 3.77 2.36
C PHE A 95 11.92 3.32 0.98
N LYS A 96 13.20 2.95 0.87
CA LYS A 96 13.86 2.52 -0.39
C LYS A 96 14.00 1.00 -0.53
N PHE A 97 13.32 0.23 0.31
CA PHE A 97 13.19 -1.22 0.16
C PHE A 97 12.10 -1.58 -0.85
N ALA A 98 12.11 -2.82 -1.34
CA ALA A 98 10.98 -3.35 -2.11
C ALA A 98 9.75 -3.50 -1.21
N SER A 99 9.97 -3.98 0.03
CA SER A 99 8.95 -4.14 1.05
C SER A 99 9.51 -3.66 2.37
N GLN A 100 8.73 -2.89 3.13
CA GLN A 100 9.12 -2.37 4.42
C GLN A 100 7.97 -2.45 5.42
N ASP A 101 8.20 -3.15 6.53
CA ASP A 101 7.18 -3.37 7.55
C ASP A 101 7.70 -2.91 8.92
N TYR A 102 7.13 -1.82 9.43
CA TYR A 102 7.48 -1.20 10.71
C TYR A 102 6.37 -1.44 11.74
N HIS A 103 6.65 -2.26 12.77
CA HIS A 103 5.66 -2.57 13.81
C HIS A 103 5.48 -1.43 14.83
N ASP A 104 6.50 -0.62 15.04
CA ASP A 104 6.41 0.64 15.78
C ASP A 104 6.79 1.76 14.82
N ALA A 105 5.79 2.36 14.17
CA ALA A 105 5.97 3.42 13.18
C ALA A 105 5.84 4.82 13.78
N ARG A 106 5.83 4.99 15.11
CA ARG A 106 5.69 6.30 15.77
C ARG A 106 6.78 7.31 15.45
N TRP A 107 7.94 6.84 15.00
CA TRP A 107 9.07 7.67 14.58
C TRP A 107 8.91 8.23 13.17
N VAL A 108 8.10 7.57 12.32
CA VAL A 108 7.88 7.94 10.92
C VAL A 108 7.08 9.24 10.83
N GLN A 109 7.53 10.17 9.99
CA GLN A 109 6.80 11.39 9.67
C GLN A 109 6.03 11.21 8.35
N ILE A 110 4.91 11.91 8.18
CA ILE A 110 4.08 11.72 6.97
C ILE A 110 4.84 12.12 5.70
N GLU A 111 5.75 13.09 5.81
CA GLU A 111 6.60 13.58 4.73
C GLU A 111 7.54 12.51 4.18
N ASP A 112 7.96 11.55 5.02
CA ASP A 112 8.82 10.44 4.61
C ASP A 112 8.13 9.55 3.55
N LEU A 113 6.79 9.56 3.51
CA LEU A 113 6.01 8.74 2.59
C LEU A 113 5.87 9.36 1.19
N TYR A 114 6.06 10.67 1.04
CA TYR A 114 5.85 11.35 -0.25
C TYR A 114 6.87 10.95 -1.31
N GLY A 115 8.06 10.47 -0.89
CA GLY A 115 9.13 9.99 -1.76
C GLY A 115 8.99 8.52 -2.20
N LEU A 116 7.95 7.80 -1.76
CA LEU A 116 7.74 6.41 -2.13
C LEU A 116 7.60 6.24 -3.65
N LYS A 117 8.34 5.27 -4.19
CA LYS A 117 8.31 4.95 -5.62
C LYS A 117 8.58 3.47 -5.85
N ASN A 118 7.65 2.82 -6.51
CA ASN A 118 7.70 1.41 -6.91
C ASN A 118 7.93 0.42 -5.77
N SER A 119 7.48 0.73 -4.55
CA SER A 119 7.46 -0.26 -3.47
C SER A 119 6.43 -1.35 -3.79
N ILE A 120 6.71 -2.58 -3.39
CA ILE A 120 5.71 -3.65 -3.35
C ILE A 120 4.76 -3.35 -2.18
N ASN A 121 5.31 -3.22 -0.97
CA ASN A 121 4.49 -2.93 0.20
C ASN A 121 5.14 -2.03 1.24
N VAL A 122 4.26 -1.35 1.98
CA VAL A 122 4.62 -0.57 3.15
C VAL A 122 3.64 -0.87 4.27
N THR A 123 4.10 -1.37 5.41
CA THR A 123 3.27 -1.53 6.61
C THR A 123 3.78 -0.62 7.70
N LEU A 124 2.89 0.21 8.24
CA LEU A 124 3.15 1.12 9.36
C LEU A 124 2.16 0.79 10.46
N LEU A 125 2.59 -0.01 11.45
CA LEU A 125 1.76 -0.28 12.62
C LEU A 125 2.06 0.72 13.74
N ARG A 126 1.09 0.95 14.62
CA ARG A 126 1.21 1.89 15.75
C ARG A 126 1.75 3.25 15.29
N SER A 127 1.19 3.84 14.24
CA SER A 127 1.61 5.17 13.77
C SER A 127 0.97 6.29 14.60
N ASN A 128 1.56 7.49 14.56
CA ASN A 128 1.01 8.71 15.18
C ASN A 128 0.30 9.61 14.14
N PHE A 129 -0.07 9.06 12.98
CA PHE A 129 -0.69 9.86 11.94
C PHE A 129 -2.13 10.20 12.28
N ASN A 130 -2.44 11.49 12.22
CA ASN A 130 -3.82 11.96 12.33
C ASN A 130 -4.55 11.89 10.98
N GLN A 131 -5.88 12.06 11.03
CA GLN A 131 -6.73 11.97 9.85
C GLN A 131 -6.39 12.99 8.75
N GLU A 132 -5.96 14.21 9.10
CA GLU A 132 -5.61 15.27 8.15
C GLU A 132 -4.32 14.93 7.38
N GLN A 133 -3.31 14.43 8.09
CA GLN A 133 -2.08 13.93 7.50
C GLN A 133 -2.35 12.78 6.53
N ILE A 134 -3.21 11.83 6.92
CA ILE A 134 -3.62 10.71 6.08
C ILE A 134 -4.37 11.21 4.84
N LYS A 135 -5.33 12.13 4.99
CA LYS A 135 -6.06 12.71 3.85
C LYS A 135 -5.11 13.41 2.89
N THR A 136 -4.16 14.18 3.41
CA THR A 136 -3.14 14.87 2.62
C THR A 136 -2.26 13.87 1.87
N PHE A 137 -1.86 12.77 2.52
CA PHE A 137 -1.11 11.71 1.87
C PHE A 137 -1.91 10.97 0.79
N ILE A 138 -3.19 10.67 1.02
CA ILE A 138 -4.06 10.08 0.00
C ILE A 138 -4.18 11.03 -1.19
N ASN A 139 -4.37 12.34 -0.97
CA ASN A 139 -4.38 13.34 -2.04
C ASN A 139 -3.08 13.32 -2.86
N HIS A 140 -1.92 13.28 -2.21
CA HIS A 140 -0.63 13.16 -2.90
C HIS A 140 -0.54 11.87 -3.72
N TRP A 141 -0.90 10.73 -3.13
CA TRP A 141 -0.88 9.43 -3.80
C TRP A 141 -1.81 9.36 -5.01
N VAL A 142 -3.04 9.87 -4.90
CA VAL A 142 -4.01 9.94 -5.99
C VAL A 142 -3.49 10.78 -7.15
N ASN A 143 -2.77 11.88 -6.87
CA ASN A 143 -2.25 12.80 -7.89
C ASN A 143 -0.82 12.50 -8.37
N SER A 144 -0.13 11.52 -7.79
CA SER A 144 1.24 11.18 -8.16
C SER A 144 1.38 10.75 -9.64
N GLU A 145 2.50 11.08 -10.27
CA GLU A 145 2.80 10.66 -11.65
C GLU A 145 3.47 9.28 -11.74
N VAL A 146 3.76 8.65 -10.60
CA VAL A 146 4.44 7.35 -10.50
C VAL A 146 3.64 6.39 -9.64
N ASP A 147 3.84 5.09 -9.86
CA ASP A 147 3.36 4.08 -8.91
C ASP A 147 4.16 4.21 -7.60
N MET A 148 3.51 4.63 -6.51
CA MET A 148 4.19 4.77 -5.20
C MET A 148 4.42 3.42 -4.52
N PHE A 149 3.36 2.60 -4.45
CA PHE A 149 3.38 1.26 -3.85
C PHE A 149 2.28 0.37 -4.49
N TRP A 150 2.33 -0.96 -4.29
CA TRP A 150 1.23 -1.85 -4.69
C TRP A 150 0.18 -1.91 -3.59
N TRP A 151 0.60 -2.05 -2.35
CA TRP A 151 -0.28 -1.85 -1.20
C TRP A 151 0.45 -1.19 -0.03
N MET A 152 -0.29 -0.45 0.78
CA MET A 152 0.18 0.15 2.00
C MET A 152 -0.85 -0.07 3.10
N ARG A 153 -0.38 -0.53 4.26
CA ARG A 153 -1.19 -0.67 5.46
C ARG A 153 -0.72 0.34 6.50
N ILE A 154 -1.65 1.11 7.05
CA ILE A 154 -1.41 2.06 8.13
C ILE A 154 -2.35 1.70 9.29
N GLU A 155 -1.78 1.42 10.45
CA GLU A 155 -2.52 1.33 11.70
C GLU A 155 -2.38 2.63 12.47
N THR A 156 -3.51 3.31 12.70
CA THR A 156 -3.60 4.52 13.52
C THR A 156 -4.93 4.54 14.26
N ASN A 157 -4.94 5.06 15.48
CA ASN A 157 -6.16 5.20 16.27
C ASN A 157 -6.97 6.46 15.88
N ASP A 158 -6.44 7.31 15.00
CA ASP A 158 -6.99 8.63 14.72
C ASP A 158 -7.86 8.69 13.44
N ILE A 159 -8.15 7.55 12.80
CA ILE A 159 -9.14 7.50 11.72
C ILE A 159 -10.53 7.42 12.35
N THR A 160 -11.19 8.57 12.40
CA THR A 160 -12.51 8.71 13.04
C THR A 160 -13.66 8.71 12.03
N ASN A 161 -13.41 9.18 10.81
CA ASN A 161 -14.45 9.28 9.78
C ASN A 161 -13.90 8.93 8.39
N PHE A 162 -14.22 7.73 7.91
CA PHE A 162 -13.84 7.26 6.58
C PHE A 162 -14.39 8.15 5.45
N GLU A 163 -15.63 8.63 5.56
CA GLU A 163 -16.23 9.46 4.51
C GLU A 163 -15.45 10.77 4.32
N SER A 164 -14.88 11.33 5.38
CA SER A 164 -14.06 12.54 5.28
C SER A 164 -12.71 12.30 4.59
N LEU A 165 -12.17 11.08 4.65
CA LEU A 165 -10.92 10.70 3.96
C LEU A 165 -11.12 10.61 2.46
N VAL A 166 -12.28 10.09 2.03
CA VAL A 166 -12.60 9.89 0.61
C VAL A 166 -13.40 11.05 0.00
N ASP A 167 -13.73 12.05 0.80
CA ASP A 167 -14.44 13.25 0.38
C ASP A 167 -13.63 14.03 -0.67
N GLY A 168 -14.33 14.54 -1.69
CA GLY A 168 -13.73 15.17 -2.85
C GLY A 168 -13.29 14.21 -3.95
N PHE A 169 -13.19 12.91 -3.69
CA PHE A 169 -12.90 11.92 -4.73
C PHE A 169 -14.16 11.37 -5.38
N GLN A 170 -14.06 11.14 -6.69
CA GLN A 170 -15.04 10.36 -7.41
C GLN A 170 -14.68 8.87 -7.38
N GLY A 171 -15.66 8.05 -7.05
CA GLY A 171 -15.46 6.61 -6.98
C GLY A 171 -16.72 5.86 -6.59
N LEU A 172 -16.53 4.59 -6.30
CA LEU A 172 -17.56 3.62 -5.93
C LEU A 172 -17.36 3.21 -4.48
N ARG A 173 -18.44 3.24 -3.69
CA ARG A 173 -18.49 2.66 -2.35
C ARG A 173 -19.06 1.24 -2.41
N CYS A 174 -18.78 0.40 -1.41
CA CYS A 174 -19.32 -0.96 -1.34
C CYS A 174 -19.99 -1.24 0.00
N GLU A 175 -21.24 -1.69 -0.02
CA GLU A 175 -22.00 -2.01 1.21
C GLU A 175 -21.93 -3.50 1.59
N LYS A 176 -21.35 -4.33 0.73
CA LYS A 176 -21.30 -5.79 0.94
C LYS A 176 -20.22 -6.26 1.90
N LEU A 177 -19.33 -5.36 2.32
CA LEU A 177 -18.20 -5.68 3.17
C LEU A 177 -18.39 -5.06 4.56
N ILE A 178 -17.71 -5.66 5.53
CA ILE A 178 -17.64 -5.15 6.91
C ILE A 178 -16.72 -3.91 6.97
N SER A 179 -15.75 -3.84 6.06
CA SER A 179 -14.89 -2.68 5.85
C SER A 179 -15.63 -1.56 5.11
N ASN A 180 -15.20 -0.33 5.36
CA ASN A 180 -15.55 0.78 4.48
C ASN A 180 -14.58 0.76 3.29
N ASP A 181 -15.10 0.52 2.10
CA ASP A 181 -14.29 0.41 0.89
C ASP A 181 -14.68 1.48 -0.13
N PHE A 182 -13.65 2.11 -0.69
CA PHE A 182 -13.78 3.10 -1.74
C PHE A 182 -12.86 2.76 -2.91
N PHE A 183 -13.44 2.65 -4.09
CA PHE A 183 -12.75 2.28 -5.32
C PHE A 183 -12.74 3.47 -6.28
N MET A 184 -11.61 3.72 -6.92
CA MET A 184 -11.49 4.80 -7.90
C MET A 184 -10.67 4.38 -9.11
N LEU A 185 -10.93 5.07 -10.22
CA LEU A 185 -10.14 4.99 -11.43
C LEU A 185 -9.52 6.36 -11.68
N LEU A 186 -8.20 6.37 -11.82
CA LEU A 186 -7.43 7.58 -12.11
C LEU A 186 -7.35 7.85 -13.61
N LYS A 187 -7.32 9.14 -13.92
CA LYS A 187 -6.87 9.66 -15.22
C LYS A 187 -5.41 10.07 -15.07
N THR A 188 -4.52 9.38 -15.77
CA THR A 188 -3.11 9.76 -15.83
C THR A 188 -2.65 9.79 -17.27
N THR A 189 -1.89 10.81 -17.63
CA THR A 189 -1.17 10.92 -18.89
C THR A 189 0.26 10.40 -18.77
N SER A 190 0.71 10.12 -17.54
CA SER A 190 2.05 9.61 -17.27
C SER A 190 2.16 8.15 -17.68
N SER A 191 3.12 7.85 -18.55
CA SER A 191 3.52 6.47 -18.87
C SER A 191 4.19 5.76 -17.68
N SER A 192 4.60 6.50 -16.65
CA SER A 192 5.29 5.97 -15.46
C SER A 192 4.32 5.45 -14.39
N ARG A 193 3.03 5.79 -14.48
CA ARG A 193 1.98 5.29 -13.57
C ARG A 193 1.15 4.22 -14.25
N LYS A 194 1.47 2.95 -13.97
CA LYS A 194 0.78 1.80 -14.57
C LYS A 194 -0.46 1.40 -13.77
N LYS A 195 -0.46 1.69 -12.46
CA LYS A 195 -1.56 1.34 -11.55
C LYS A 195 -2.51 2.52 -11.39
N THR A 196 -3.59 2.47 -12.16
CA THR A 196 -4.61 3.53 -12.19
C THR A 196 -5.88 3.17 -11.43
N MET A 197 -6.01 1.93 -10.97
CA MET A 197 -7.15 1.51 -10.14
C MET A 197 -6.71 1.54 -8.69
N LEU A 198 -7.41 2.30 -7.84
CA LEU A 198 -7.08 2.39 -6.42
C LEU A 198 -8.22 1.92 -5.54
N THR A 199 -7.88 1.35 -4.39
CA THR A 199 -8.77 1.03 -3.28
C THR A 199 -8.26 1.76 -2.06
N ILE A 200 -9.18 2.37 -1.33
CA ILE A 200 -9.00 2.84 0.04
C ILE A 200 -9.99 2.02 0.89
N SER A 201 -9.46 1.14 1.73
CA SER A 201 -10.23 0.29 2.63
C SER A 201 -9.93 0.65 4.07
N CYS A 202 -10.95 0.81 4.90
CA CYS A 202 -10.78 1.04 6.32
C CYS A 202 -11.59 0.04 7.13
N HIS A 203 -10.91 -0.65 8.05
CA HIS A 203 -11.53 -1.54 9.01
C HIS A 203 -10.94 -1.29 10.39
N ARG A 204 -11.77 -0.77 11.31
CA ARG A 204 -11.33 -0.28 12.63
C ARG A 204 -10.22 0.76 12.48
N ASN A 205 -9.11 0.56 13.18
CA ASN A 205 -7.91 1.40 13.16
C ASN A 205 -6.93 1.07 12.01
N ASN A 206 -7.33 0.24 11.04
CA ASN A 206 -6.48 -0.20 9.95
C ASN A 206 -6.97 0.35 8.61
N LEU A 207 -6.13 1.17 7.99
CA LEU A 207 -6.27 1.66 6.62
C LEU A 207 -5.41 0.81 5.68
N LEU A 208 -6.03 0.33 4.61
CA LEU A 208 -5.36 -0.38 3.53
C LEU A 208 -5.56 0.41 2.22
N LEU A 209 -4.45 0.80 1.63
CA LEU A 209 -4.38 1.50 0.36
C LEU A 209 -3.81 0.53 -0.67
N THR A 210 -4.52 0.27 -1.76
CA THR A 210 -4.08 -0.68 -2.78
C THR A 210 -4.14 -0.04 -4.15
N ALA A 211 -3.12 -0.26 -4.97
CA ALA A 211 -3.08 0.13 -6.38
C ALA A 211 -2.95 -1.12 -7.26
N TRP A 212 -3.67 -1.16 -8.37
CA TRP A 212 -3.55 -2.22 -9.38
C TRP A 212 -3.77 -1.67 -10.79
N ALA A 213 -3.31 -2.42 -11.78
CA ALA A 213 -3.39 -2.04 -13.18
C ALA A 213 -4.77 -2.40 -13.78
N LYS A 214 -5.15 -1.72 -14.87
CA LYS A 214 -6.44 -1.98 -15.56
C LYS A 214 -6.56 -3.39 -16.15
N ASN A 215 -5.45 -4.09 -16.37
CA ASN A 215 -5.41 -5.46 -16.88
C ASN A 215 -5.34 -6.51 -15.74
N GLU A 216 -5.26 -6.08 -14.49
CA GLU A 216 -5.26 -6.96 -13.31
C GLU A 216 -6.69 -7.14 -12.79
N ASN A 217 -6.97 -8.32 -12.24
CA ASN A 217 -8.23 -8.58 -11.55
C ASN A 217 -8.10 -8.20 -10.08
N TYR A 218 -9.08 -7.46 -9.56
CA TYR A 218 -9.13 -7.15 -8.14
C TYR A 218 -9.61 -8.37 -7.34
N GLN A 219 -8.68 -9.00 -6.60
CA GLN A 219 -8.92 -10.20 -5.81
C GLN A 219 -8.31 -10.07 -4.41
N PRO A 220 -8.89 -9.22 -3.54
CA PRO A 220 -8.33 -8.94 -2.22
C PRO A 220 -8.49 -10.10 -1.23
N PHE A 221 -9.39 -11.06 -1.49
CA PHE A 221 -9.67 -12.17 -0.59
C PHE A 221 -9.17 -13.49 -1.16
N SER A 222 -8.72 -14.39 -0.29
CA SER A 222 -8.42 -15.79 -0.65
C SER A 222 -9.69 -16.56 -1.03
N TYR A 223 -10.85 -16.14 -0.53
CA TYR A 223 -12.13 -16.80 -0.79
C TYR A 223 -12.81 -16.24 -2.05
N GLU A 224 -12.75 -17.01 -3.13
CA GLU A 224 -13.22 -16.62 -4.47
C GLU A 224 -14.69 -16.16 -4.49
N LYS A 225 -15.55 -16.75 -3.64
CA LYS A 225 -16.98 -16.39 -3.58
C LYS A 225 -17.18 -14.91 -3.21
N ILE A 226 -16.33 -14.33 -2.36
CA ILE A 226 -16.39 -12.90 -2.03
C ILE A 226 -15.86 -12.07 -3.19
N ASN A 227 -14.78 -12.52 -3.86
CA ASN A 227 -14.23 -11.82 -5.03
C ASN A 227 -15.23 -11.69 -6.20
N LYS A 228 -16.22 -12.58 -6.29
CA LYS A 228 -17.32 -12.46 -7.28
C LYS A 228 -18.10 -11.15 -7.15
N ILE A 229 -18.05 -10.45 -6.01
CA ILE A 229 -18.64 -9.12 -5.85
C ILE A 229 -17.94 -8.10 -6.76
N PHE A 230 -16.64 -8.24 -6.98
CA PHE A 230 -15.80 -7.27 -7.69
C PHE A 230 -15.54 -7.61 -9.16
N ARG A 231 -16.15 -8.67 -9.70
CA ARG A 231 -15.92 -9.13 -11.09
C ARG A 231 -16.12 -8.03 -12.15
N ASN A 232 -17.05 -7.11 -11.91
CA ASN A 232 -17.39 -6.03 -12.84
C ASN A 232 -16.80 -4.68 -12.40
N LEU A 233 -15.94 -4.65 -11.37
CA LEU A 233 -15.44 -3.41 -10.77
C LEU A 233 -14.76 -2.51 -11.81
N LYS A 234 -13.97 -3.10 -12.72
CA LYS A 234 -13.33 -2.36 -13.81
C LYS A 234 -14.33 -1.66 -14.72
N GLU A 235 -15.36 -2.39 -15.11
CA GLU A 235 -16.42 -1.86 -15.98
C GLU A 235 -17.18 -0.73 -15.28
N ILE A 236 -17.55 -0.95 -14.01
CA ILE A 236 -18.23 0.05 -13.17
C ILE A 236 -17.41 1.33 -13.08
N LEU A 237 -16.13 1.24 -12.70
CA LEU A 237 -15.27 2.43 -12.56
C LEU A 237 -15.07 3.16 -13.88
N THR A 238 -14.96 2.44 -15.00
CA THR A 238 -14.87 3.03 -16.34
C THR A 238 -16.15 3.79 -16.70
N LYS A 239 -17.32 3.21 -16.41
CA LYS A 239 -18.62 3.87 -16.64
C LYS A 239 -18.84 5.07 -15.71
N LEU A 240 -18.43 4.99 -14.45
CA LEU A 240 -18.48 6.14 -13.53
C LEU A 240 -17.61 7.31 -14.02
N HIS A 241 -16.43 7.01 -14.53
CA HIS A 241 -15.57 8.01 -15.16
C HIS A 241 -16.22 8.61 -16.41
N LYS A 242 -16.77 7.78 -17.31
CA LYS A 242 -17.50 8.27 -18.50
C LYS A 242 -18.68 9.16 -18.11
N LYS A 243 -19.45 8.77 -17.10
CA LYS A 243 -20.54 9.59 -16.55
C LYS A 243 -20.03 10.97 -16.12
N LYS A 244 -18.89 11.02 -15.42
CA LYS A 244 -18.27 12.28 -15.01
C LYS A 244 -17.93 13.19 -16.18
N GLU A 245 -17.27 12.64 -17.20
CA GLU A 245 -16.86 13.40 -18.37
C GLU A 245 -18.08 13.98 -19.08
N LEU A 246 -19.17 13.21 -19.19
CA LEU A 246 -20.44 13.71 -19.73
C LEU A 246 -21.06 14.80 -18.85
N GLU A 247 -21.03 14.66 -17.52
CA GLU A 247 -21.54 15.68 -16.59
C GLU A 247 -20.73 16.98 -16.64
N ASP A 248 -19.41 16.89 -16.78
CA ASP A 248 -18.55 18.06 -16.88
C ASP A 248 -18.71 18.77 -18.23
N LEU A 249 -18.90 18.02 -19.33
CA LEU A 249 -19.31 18.59 -20.62
C LEU A 249 -20.71 19.24 -20.55
N TRP A 250 -21.64 18.60 -19.85
CA TRP A 250 -23.02 19.09 -19.72
C TRP A 250 -23.07 20.46 -19.00
N LYS A 251 -22.16 20.71 -18.06
CA LYS A 251 -22.07 22.00 -17.36
C LYS A 251 -21.67 23.17 -18.26
N VAL A 252 -20.90 22.91 -19.33
CA VAL A 252 -20.33 23.95 -20.20
C VAL A 252 -20.97 23.99 -21.60
N GLY A 253 -21.77 23.00 -21.96
CA GLY A 253 -22.43 22.90 -23.26
C GLY A 253 -23.55 23.91 -23.46
N SER A 254 -23.91 24.13 -24.73
CA SER A 254 -25.11 24.84 -25.15
C SER A 254 -26.40 24.09 -24.75
N GLU A 255 -27.54 24.77 -24.78
CA GLU A 255 -28.83 24.16 -24.42
C GLU A 255 -29.20 22.96 -25.31
N GLU A 256 -28.84 23.01 -26.60
CA GLU A 256 -29.04 21.89 -27.54
C GLU A 256 -28.15 20.69 -27.19
N GLU A 257 -26.86 20.93 -26.89
CA GLU A 257 -25.92 19.89 -26.47
C GLU A 257 -26.29 19.26 -25.12
N LYS A 258 -26.84 20.04 -24.20
CA LYS A 258 -27.29 19.57 -22.88
C LYS A 258 -28.38 18.51 -22.97
N ILE A 259 -29.26 18.58 -23.96
CA ILE A 259 -30.33 17.58 -24.17
C ILE A 259 -29.72 16.21 -24.52
N ASP A 260 -28.80 16.19 -25.49
CA ASP A 260 -28.11 14.96 -25.92
C ASP A 260 -27.21 14.39 -24.81
N LEU A 261 -26.44 15.25 -24.12
CA LEU A 261 -25.59 14.84 -23.00
C LEU A 261 -26.39 14.25 -21.84
N LYS A 262 -27.58 14.80 -21.55
CA LYS A 262 -28.47 14.26 -20.52
C LYS A 262 -28.92 12.84 -20.87
N ALA A 263 -29.33 12.59 -22.10
CA ALA A 263 -29.71 11.25 -22.56
C ALA A 263 -28.54 10.26 -22.43
N LYS A 264 -27.32 10.67 -22.78
CA LYS A 264 -26.11 9.84 -22.63
C LYS A 264 -25.78 9.54 -21.16
N ILE A 265 -25.97 10.51 -20.26
CA ILE A 265 -25.78 10.31 -18.81
C ILE A 265 -26.80 9.30 -18.28
N GLU A 266 -28.06 9.41 -18.69
CA GLU A 266 -29.14 8.51 -18.29
C GLU A 266 -28.90 7.07 -18.77
N ASP A 267 -28.38 6.89 -19.99
CA ASP A 267 -27.98 5.58 -20.52
C ASP A 267 -26.86 4.94 -19.67
N VAL A 268 -25.81 5.70 -19.37
CA VAL A 268 -24.71 5.23 -18.51
C VAL A 268 -25.23 4.87 -17.10
N ILE A 269 -26.15 5.64 -16.53
CA ILE A 269 -26.79 5.32 -15.25
C ILE A 269 -27.61 4.02 -15.35
N ALA A 270 -28.35 3.80 -16.44
CA ALA A 270 -29.11 2.58 -16.66
C ALA A 270 -28.20 1.34 -16.77
N GLU A 271 -27.06 1.47 -17.47
CA GLU A 271 -26.03 0.43 -17.51
C GLU A 271 -25.42 0.14 -16.12
N LEU A 272 -25.10 1.18 -15.36
CA LEU A 272 -24.58 1.05 -14.00
C LEU A 272 -25.58 0.35 -13.06
N LYS A 273 -26.88 0.63 -13.19
CA LYS A 273 -27.94 -0.08 -12.44
C LYS A 273 -27.96 -1.58 -12.76
N LYS A 274 -27.78 -1.97 -14.03
CA LYS A 274 -27.65 -3.40 -14.42
C LYS A 274 -26.44 -4.07 -13.75
N LEU A 275 -25.41 -3.29 -13.43
CA LEU A 275 -24.21 -3.72 -12.71
C LEU A 275 -24.34 -3.62 -11.17
N LYS A 276 -25.57 -3.41 -10.65
CA LYS A 276 -25.87 -3.29 -9.22
C LYS A 276 -25.26 -2.05 -8.56
N VAL A 277 -25.18 -0.95 -9.31
CA VAL A 277 -24.77 0.35 -8.78
C VAL A 277 -25.99 1.24 -8.53
N GLU A 278 -26.10 1.75 -7.32
CA GLU A 278 -27.08 2.75 -6.91
C GLU A 278 -26.44 4.10 -6.68
N PHE A 279 -27.18 5.18 -6.92
CA PHE A 279 -26.75 6.54 -6.61
C PHE A 279 -27.57 7.09 -5.45
N ARG A 280 -26.89 7.50 -4.38
CA ARG A 280 -27.50 8.07 -3.16
C ARG A 280 -26.78 9.36 -2.83
N ASN A 281 -27.49 10.49 -2.85
CA ASN A 281 -26.90 11.83 -2.68
C ASN A 281 -25.67 12.02 -3.59
N GLU A 282 -25.82 11.72 -4.88
CA GLU A 282 -24.78 11.77 -5.93
C GLU A 282 -23.60 10.79 -5.77
N LYS A 283 -23.53 10.04 -4.67
CA LYS A 283 -22.50 9.02 -4.42
C LYS A 283 -22.92 7.67 -5.03
N ALA A 284 -21.99 6.99 -5.68
CA ALA A 284 -22.20 5.65 -6.24
C ALA A 284 -21.91 4.56 -5.20
N TRP A 285 -22.81 3.58 -5.11
CA TRP A 285 -22.75 2.46 -4.18
C TRP A 285 -22.95 1.15 -4.91
N LEU A 286 -22.06 0.18 -4.68
CA LEU A 286 -22.22 -1.20 -5.09
C LEU A 286 -23.06 -1.94 -4.05
N ILE A 287 -24.24 -2.39 -4.48
CA ILE A 287 -25.25 -3.09 -3.67
C ILE A 287 -25.35 -4.58 -4.00
#